data_AF-A0A2N9Y3Q4-F1
#
_entry.id   AF-A0A2N9Y3Q4-F1
#
_cell.length_a   1.000
_cell.length_b   1.000
_cell.length_c   1.000
_cell.angle_alpha   90.00
_cell.angle_beta   90.00
_cell.angle_gamma   90.00
#
_symmetry.space_group_name_H-M   'P 1'
#
loop_
_entity.id
_entity.type
_entity.pdbx_description
1 polymer ?
#
loop_
_entity_poly.entity_id
_entity_poly.type
_entity_poly.pdbx_seq_one_letter_code
_entity_poly.pdbx_strand_id
1 'polypeptide(L)'
;MNLRGMANSIIAGVNPNQEAVLKINSGSAVDESGAVVPCFEEKPITIQLQSISSPDLEHLNLINQQGQFIYAYLTGQIAAIRRSQGKGAERVIFTAYGENETSEWMVKQVLESFPAWCKVLLWRQ
;
A
#
# COMPACT_ATOMS: atom_id res chain seq x y z
N MET A 1 -5.86 10.40 -21.20
CA MET A 1 -6.99 10.81 -20.32
C MET A 1 -6.61 10.51 -18.88
N ASN A 2 -6.62 11.50 -17.97
CA ASN A 2 -6.31 11.29 -16.54
C ASN A 2 -7.60 11.05 -15.74
N LEU A 3 -8.25 9.90 -15.98
CA LEU A 3 -9.53 9.55 -15.36
C LEU A 3 -9.44 9.54 -13.82
N ARG A 4 -8.32 9.06 -13.28
CA ARG A 4 -8.09 9.02 -11.83
C ARG A 4 -8.00 10.41 -11.23
N GLY A 5 -7.37 11.37 -11.90
CA GLY A 5 -7.36 12.77 -11.45
C GLY A 5 -8.77 13.36 -11.35
N MET A 6 -9.62 13.10 -12.36
CA MET A 6 -11.00 13.59 -12.40
C MET A 6 -11.91 12.91 -11.36
N ALA A 7 -11.77 11.58 -11.19
CA ALA A 7 -12.50 10.86 -10.16
C ALA A 7 -12.05 11.31 -8.75
N ASN A 8 -10.75 11.49 -8.55
CA ASN A 8 -10.20 11.89 -7.27
C ASN A 8 -10.65 13.30 -6.87
N SER A 9 -10.76 14.25 -7.81
CA SER A 9 -11.26 15.59 -7.48
C SER A 9 -12.69 15.60 -6.94
N ILE A 10 -13.52 14.64 -7.36
CA ILE A 10 -14.90 14.50 -6.88
C ILE A 10 -14.92 13.75 -5.54
N ILE A 11 -14.16 12.66 -5.43
CA ILE A 11 -14.13 11.81 -4.22
C ILE A 11 -13.46 12.55 -3.06
N ALA A 12 -12.48 13.42 -3.32
CA ALA A 12 -11.78 14.20 -2.29
C ALA A 12 -12.70 15.06 -1.41
N GLY A 13 -13.90 15.41 -1.90
CA GLY A 13 -14.89 16.12 -1.10
C GLY A 13 -15.51 15.30 0.04
N VAL A 14 -15.52 13.97 -0.08
CA VAL A 14 -16.06 13.03 0.92
C VAL A 14 -14.95 12.23 1.60
N ASN A 15 -13.89 11.95 0.86
CA ASN A 15 -12.76 11.16 1.29
C ASN A 15 -11.46 11.85 0.84
N PRO A 16 -10.88 12.72 1.69
CA PRO A 16 -9.71 13.50 1.33
C PRO A 16 -8.49 12.60 1.11
N ASN A 17 -7.63 13.03 0.19
CA ASN A 17 -6.35 12.37 -0.03
C ASN A 17 -5.44 12.56 1.17
N GLN A 18 -4.68 11.53 1.49
CA GLN A 18 -3.72 11.54 2.58
C GLN A 18 -2.30 11.37 2.04
N GLU A 19 -1.35 12.08 2.64
CA GLU A 19 0.06 11.86 2.39
C GLU A 19 0.53 10.61 3.11
N ALA A 20 1.26 9.76 2.41
CA ALA A 20 1.82 8.53 2.93
C ALA A 20 3.26 8.34 2.47
N VAL A 21 4.01 7.52 3.19
CA VAL A 21 5.37 7.14 2.82
C VAL A 21 5.35 5.70 2.36
N LEU A 22 5.69 5.48 1.09
CA LEU A 22 5.90 4.15 0.53
C LEU A 22 7.34 3.72 0.80
N LYS A 23 7.50 2.62 1.53
CA LYS A 23 8.77 1.92 1.74
C LYS A 23 8.90 0.82 0.70
N ILE A 24 9.58 1.13 -0.39
CA ILE A 24 9.90 0.18 -1.47
C ILE A 24 11.10 -0.65 -1.03
N ASN A 25 10.98 -1.97 -0.99
CA ASN A 25 12.14 -2.82 -0.71
C ASN A 25 13.09 -2.80 -1.92
N SER A 26 14.19 -2.04 -1.83
CA SER A 26 15.16 -1.89 -2.93
C SER A 26 16.10 -3.09 -3.03
N GLY A 27 16.19 -3.91 -1.98
CA GLY A 27 16.93 -5.16 -1.95
C GLY A 27 17.46 -5.45 -0.56
N SER A 28 18.63 -6.08 -0.50
CA SER A 28 19.31 -6.44 0.74
C SER A 28 20.72 -5.84 0.71
N ALA A 29 21.05 -5.03 1.70
CA ALA A 29 22.42 -4.60 1.94
C ALA A 29 23.07 -5.54 2.97
N VAL A 30 24.31 -5.93 2.75
CA VAL A 30 25.10 -6.66 3.74
C VAL A 30 25.82 -5.62 4.59
N ASP A 31 25.46 -5.56 5.86
CA ASP A 31 26.13 -4.69 6.83
C ASP A 31 27.56 -5.19 7.12
N GLU A 32 28.44 -4.36 7.69
CA GLU A 32 29.84 -4.73 8.02
C GLU A 32 29.94 -5.92 9.00
N SER A 33 28.83 -6.23 9.69
CA SER A 33 28.68 -7.40 10.58
C SER A 33 28.14 -8.67 9.88
N GLY A 34 27.98 -8.66 8.55
CA GLY A 34 27.50 -9.81 7.77
C GLY A 34 25.99 -10.08 7.86
N ALA A 35 25.22 -9.14 8.44
CA ALA A 35 23.77 -9.23 8.52
C ALA A 35 23.11 -8.69 7.25
N VAL A 36 22.14 -9.44 6.72
CA VAL A 36 21.34 -9.03 5.54
C VAL A 36 20.25 -8.08 6.01
N VAL A 37 20.49 -6.77 5.88
CA VAL A 37 19.51 -5.73 6.23
C VAL A 37 18.68 -5.39 4.97
N PRO A 38 17.35 -5.54 5.01
CA PRO A 38 16.51 -5.10 3.91
C PRO A 38 16.60 -3.57 3.76
N CYS A 39 17.04 -3.12 2.59
CA CYS A 39 17.09 -1.69 2.29
C CYS A 39 15.71 -1.25 1.77
N PHE A 40 15.18 -0.20 2.38
CA PHE A 40 13.90 0.39 1.98
C PHE A 40 14.14 1.80 1.44
N GLU A 41 13.68 2.05 0.22
CA GLU A 41 13.62 3.38 -0.36
C GLU A 41 12.29 4.01 0.07
N GLU A 42 12.37 5.16 0.76
CA GLU A 42 11.20 5.92 1.20
C GLU A 42 10.78 6.90 0.11
N LYS A 43 9.54 6.78 -0.36
CA LYS A 43 8.99 7.68 -1.36
C LYS A 43 7.69 8.31 -0.84
N PRO A 44 7.60 9.65 -0.74
CA PRO A 44 6.34 10.30 -0.41
C PRO A 44 5.37 10.10 -1.56
N ILE A 45 4.17 9.61 -1.24
CA ILE A 45 3.11 9.35 -2.19
C ILE A 45 1.77 9.85 -1.64
N THR A 46 0.85 10.16 -2.54
CA THR A 46 -0.52 10.49 -2.18
C THR A 46 -1.38 9.24 -2.29
N ILE A 47 -2.08 8.92 -1.21
CA ILE A 47 -2.98 7.77 -1.13
C ILE A 47 -4.41 8.22 -0.87
N GLN A 48 -5.34 7.40 -1.33
CA GLN A 48 -6.73 7.48 -0.95
C GLN A 48 -7.16 6.13 -0.41
N LEU A 49 -7.55 6.09 0.86
CA LEU A 49 -7.94 4.89 1.56
C LEU A 49 -9.42 4.59 1.32
N GLN A 50 -9.77 3.33 1.12
CA GLN A 50 -11.17 2.90 1.02
C GLN A 50 -11.37 1.65 1.88
N SER A 51 -12.45 1.64 2.65
CA SER A 51 -12.87 0.47 3.41
C SER A 51 -13.15 -0.71 2.49
N ILE A 52 -12.73 -1.90 2.90
CA ILE A 52 -13.07 -3.14 2.21
C ILE A 52 -14.44 -3.65 2.67
N SER A 53 -15.22 -4.21 1.74
CA SER A 53 -16.51 -4.82 2.05
C SER A 53 -16.36 -6.30 2.43
N SER A 54 -17.27 -6.84 3.24
CA SER A 54 -17.23 -8.25 3.65
C SER A 54 -17.25 -9.26 2.48
N PRO A 55 -18.04 -9.06 1.41
CA PRO A 55 -18.00 -9.93 0.23
C PRO A 55 -16.64 -9.93 -0.48
N ASP A 56 -15.94 -8.79 -0.49
CA ASP A 56 -14.60 -8.73 -1.08
C ASP A 56 -13.58 -9.50 -0.23
N LEU A 57 -13.72 -9.48 1.09
CA LEU A 57 -12.89 -10.29 1.99
C LEU A 57 -13.08 -11.80 1.75
N GLU A 58 -14.31 -12.23 1.44
CA GLU A 58 -14.61 -13.62 1.04
C GLU A 58 -13.92 -13.98 -0.27
N HIS A 59 -14.08 -13.14 -1.29
CA HIS A 59 -13.51 -13.40 -2.61
C HIS A 59 -11.97 -13.49 -2.57
N LEU A 60 -11.33 -12.70 -1.72
CA LEU A 60 -9.89 -12.71 -1.53
C LEU A 60 -9.40 -13.84 -0.62
N ASN A 61 -10.30 -14.69 -0.10
CA ASN A 61 -10.02 -15.73 0.90
C ASN A 61 -9.34 -15.17 2.17
N LEU A 62 -9.71 -13.95 2.56
CA LEU A 62 -9.10 -13.23 3.69
C LEU A 62 -9.97 -13.22 4.94
N ILE A 63 -11.20 -13.73 4.89
CA ILE A 63 -12.08 -13.86 6.06
C ILE A 63 -11.40 -14.58 7.24
N ASN A 64 -10.59 -15.61 6.94
CA ASN A 64 -9.93 -16.41 7.96
C ASN A 64 -8.59 -15.81 8.44
N GLN A 65 -8.17 -14.66 7.90
CA GLN A 65 -6.92 -14.03 8.29
C GLN A 65 -7.16 -12.94 9.31
N GLN A 66 -6.46 -13.04 10.45
CA GLN A 66 -6.46 -12.01 11.47
C GLN A 66 -5.77 -10.73 10.96
N GLY A 67 -6.29 -9.59 11.38
CA GLY A 67 -5.77 -8.27 11.05
C GLY A 67 -6.78 -7.40 10.32
N GLN A 68 -6.40 -6.14 10.13
CA GLN A 68 -7.20 -5.14 9.42
C GLN A 68 -6.82 -5.11 7.94
N PHE A 69 -7.82 -4.96 7.09
CA PHE A 69 -7.68 -4.87 5.64
C PHE A 69 -8.26 -3.57 5.14
N ILE A 70 -7.53 -2.89 4.26
CA ILE A 70 -7.99 -1.65 3.64
C ILE A 70 -7.49 -1.56 2.20
N TYR A 71 -8.29 -0.97 1.32
CA TYR A 71 -7.82 -0.63 -0.02
C TYR A 71 -7.13 0.72 -0.01
N ALA A 72 -6.05 0.84 -0.78
CA ALA A 72 -5.40 2.11 -1.02
C ALA A 72 -5.20 2.33 -2.52
N TYR A 73 -5.57 3.53 -2.99
CA TYR A 73 -5.28 4.00 -4.33
C TYR A 73 -4.07 4.93 -4.27
N LEU A 74 -2.98 4.56 -4.91
CA LEU A 74 -1.70 5.26 -4.79
C LEU A 74 -1.34 5.95 -6.10
N THR A 75 -0.74 7.14 -6.00
CA THR A 75 -0.13 7.84 -7.15
C THR A 75 1.21 7.22 -7.52
N GLY A 76 1.33 6.82 -8.79
CA GLY A 76 2.52 6.14 -9.31
C GLY A 76 2.32 4.64 -9.53
N GLN A 77 3.44 3.95 -9.72
CA GLN A 77 3.46 2.51 -9.93
C GLN A 77 4.12 1.85 -8.72
N ILE A 78 3.45 0.83 -8.19
CA ILE A 78 4.05 -0.10 -7.23
C ILE A 78 4.45 -1.35 -7.99
N ALA A 79 5.68 -1.80 -7.78
CA ALA A 79 6.11 -3.10 -8.26
C ALA A 79 5.35 -4.15 -7.42
N ALA A 80 4.38 -4.84 -8.03
CA ALA A 80 3.70 -5.95 -7.38
C ALA A 80 4.70 -6.91 -6.76
N ILE A 81 4.40 -7.45 -5.58
CA ILE A 81 5.28 -8.34 -4.79
C ILE A 81 5.92 -9.38 -5.71
N ARG A 82 7.19 -9.18 -6.06
CA ARG A 82 7.98 -10.15 -6.82
C ARG A 82 8.62 -11.11 -5.84
N ARG A 83 7.85 -12.06 -5.31
CA ARG A 83 8.39 -13.15 -4.46
C ARG A 83 9.56 -13.88 -5.15
N SER A 84 9.52 -13.97 -6.48
CA SER A 84 10.58 -14.57 -7.30
C SER A 84 11.91 -13.79 -7.27
N GLN A 85 11.93 -12.51 -6.87
CA GLN A 85 13.15 -11.70 -6.78
C GLN A 85 13.69 -11.56 -5.35
N GLY A 86 13.12 -12.27 -4.37
CA GLY A 86 13.55 -12.18 -2.97
C GLY A 86 13.29 -10.81 -2.32
N LYS A 87 12.53 -9.93 -2.97
CA LYS A 87 12.13 -8.63 -2.43
C LYS A 87 10.91 -8.82 -1.53
N GLY A 88 11.02 -8.37 -0.29
CA GLY A 88 9.93 -8.42 0.69
C GLY A 88 8.71 -7.63 0.24
N ALA A 89 7.60 -7.78 0.96
CA ALA A 89 6.42 -6.96 0.73
C ALA A 89 6.74 -5.48 1.03
N GLU A 90 6.34 -4.59 0.12
CA GLU A 90 6.43 -3.15 0.33
C GLU A 90 5.54 -2.75 1.52
N ARG A 91 5.92 -1.68 2.22
CA ARG A 91 5.14 -1.14 3.34
C ARG A 91 4.69 0.28 3.01
N VAL A 92 3.50 0.65 3.45
CA VAL A 92 2.94 1.99 3.34
C VAL A 92 2.71 2.51 4.74
N ILE A 93 3.31 3.64 5.08
CA ILE A 93 3.16 4.30 6.37
C ILE A 93 2.20 5.47 6.19
N PHE A 94 1.11 5.47 6.95
CA PHE A 94 0.12 6.54 6.98
C PHE A 94 -0.70 6.49 8.27
N THR A 95 -1.36 7.58 8.60
CA THR A 95 -2.26 7.65 9.76
C THR A 95 -3.65 7.16 9.36
N ALA A 96 -4.09 6.00 9.85
CA ALA A 96 -5.40 5.46 9.48
C ALA A 96 -6.56 6.33 10.01
N TYR A 97 -7.76 6.21 9.41
CA TYR A 97 -8.92 6.99 9.87
C TYR A 97 -9.22 6.71 11.34
N GLY A 98 -9.37 7.79 12.12
CA GLY A 98 -9.65 7.70 13.55
C GLY A 98 -8.43 7.41 14.42
N GLU A 99 -7.24 7.28 13.83
CA GLU A 99 -5.97 7.21 14.56
C GLU A 99 -5.25 8.56 14.52
N ASN A 100 -4.44 8.85 15.55
CA ASN A 100 -3.58 10.03 15.60
C ASN A 100 -2.11 9.70 15.32
N GLU A 101 -1.77 8.42 15.24
CA GLU A 101 -0.40 7.93 15.04
C GLU A 101 -0.25 7.32 13.65
N THR A 102 0.93 7.51 13.06
CA THR A 102 1.30 6.83 11.81
C THR A 102 1.43 5.34 12.05
N SER A 103 0.69 4.57 11.26
CA SER A 103 0.69 3.12 11.27
C SER A 103 1.39 2.58 10.03
N GLU A 104 2.12 1.48 10.20
CA GLU A 104 2.74 0.76 9.09
C GLU A 104 1.79 -0.33 8.58
N TRP A 105 1.51 -0.31 7.29
CA TRP A 105 0.65 -1.27 6.61
C TRP A 105 1.43 -2.00 5.53
N MET A 106 1.30 -3.32 5.49
CA MET A 106 1.98 -4.15 4.49
C MET A 106 1.14 -4.24 3.22
N VAL A 107 1.76 -4.03 2.06
CA VAL A 107 1.13 -4.31 0.77
C VAL A 107 1.02 -5.82 0.61
N LYS A 108 -0.22 -6.33 0.55
CA LYS A 108 -0.49 -7.76 0.46
C LYS A 108 -0.68 -8.22 -0.98
N GLN A 109 -1.37 -7.41 -1.77
CA GLN A 109 -1.65 -7.70 -3.17
C GLN A 109 -1.87 -6.39 -3.93
N VAL A 110 -1.39 -6.34 -5.18
CA VAL A 110 -1.76 -5.29 -6.13
C VAL A 110 -2.97 -5.79 -6.92
N LEU A 111 -4.09 -5.08 -6.80
CA LEU A 111 -5.34 -5.43 -7.47
C LEU A 111 -5.40 -4.81 -8.86
N GLU A 112 -4.93 -3.57 -8.99
CA GLU A 112 -4.88 -2.86 -10.26
C GLU A 112 -3.53 -2.15 -10.40
N SER A 113 -2.90 -2.30 -11.56
CA SER A 113 -1.63 -1.64 -11.88
C SER A 113 -1.79 -0.88 -13.19
N PHE A 114 -1.92 0.44 -13.11
CA PHE A 114 -1.95 1.33 -14.26
C PHE A 114 -0.66 2.16 -14.32
N PRO A 115 -0.34 2.77 -15.49
CA PRO A 115 0.88 3.56 -15.64
C PRO A 115 1.01 4.76 -14.67
N ALA A 116 -0.11 5.36 -14.27
CA ALA A 116 -0.13 6.56 -13.43
C ALA A 116 -0.62 6.30 -11.99
N TRP A 117 -1.23 5.14 -11.74
CA TRP A 117 -1.84 4.82 -10.45
C TRP A 117 -1.97 3.32 -10.24
N CYS A 118 -2.07 2.89 -9.00
CA CYS A 118 -2.37 1.51 -8.67
C CYS A 118 -3.39 1.44 -7.53
N LYS A 119 -4.12 0.32 -7.48
CA LYS A 119 -4.97 -0.07 -6.35
C LYS A 119 -4.33 -1.26 -5.68
N VAL A 120 -4.08 -1.15 -4.38
CA VAL A 120 -3.49 -2.23 -3.60
C VAL A 120 -4.34 -2.55 -2.38
N LEU A 121 -4.21 -3.78 -1.94
CA LEU A 121 -4.72 -4.24 -0.66
C LEU A 121 -3.61 -4.10 0.39
N LEU A 122 -3.92 -3.33 1.42
CA LEU A 122 -3.08 -3.15 2.59
C LEU A 122 -3.58 -4.02 3.74
N TRP A 123 -2.64 -4.51 4.54
CA TRP A 123 -2.92 -5.32 5.72
C TRP A 123 -2.08 -4.85 6.91
N ARG A 124 -2.71 -4.82 8.08
CA ARG A 124 -2.06 -4.59 9.38
C ARG A 124 -2.47 -5.72 10.32
N GLN A 125 -1.52 -6.23 11.12
CA GLN A 125 -1.79 -7.24 12.15
C GLN A 125 -2.48 -6.62 13.36
#